data_AF-A0A847FNB5-F1
#
_entry.id   AF-A0A847FNB5-F1
#
_cell.length_a   1.000
_cell.length_b   1.000
_cell.length_c   1.000
_cell.angle_alpha   90.00
_cell.angle_beta   90.00
_cell.angle_gamma   90.00
#
_symmetry.space_group_name_H-M   'P 1'
#
loop_
_entity.id
_entity.type
_entity.pdbx_description
1 polymer ?
#
loop_
_entity_poly.entity_id
_entity_poly.type
_entity_poly.pdbx_seq_one_letter_code
_entity_poly.pdbx_strand_id
1 'polypeptide(L)'
;MAAFARRRARSRHYWDEHLALQAGPELLARWPETEPLRDDLWRAGITLRAGDVPWTLDALEVAAEGVRRVAGRCGGDARALFDGLVLILESRTEPWWAPLWRLWNRKPASVRFGAYQNRGKIHLRAGNVNLAVVVHEMGHYLDEKHHLSRAYRRRLRAAGLRLQTNRFEDMAEALANYVLGRPLDPVRQAYLEGLRWPGSRPPGEAV
;
A
#
# COMPACT_ATOMS: atom_id res chain seq x y z
N MET A 1 -13.53 -1.02 -26.34
CA MET A 1 -13.00 -2.15 -25.54
C MET A 1 -12.97 -1.78 -24.05
N ALA A 2 -14.14 -1.74 -23.38
CA ALA A 2 -14.26 -1.15 -22.03
C ALA A 2 -15.09 -2.01 -21.06
N ALA A 3 -14.97 -3.35 -21.13
CA ALA A 3 -15.76 -4.27 -20.30
C ALA A 3 -14.93 -5.19 -19.36
N PHE A 4 -13.59 -5.11 -19.38
CA PHE A 4 -12.74 -5.98 -18.55
C PHE A 4 -12.41 -5.42 -17.16
N ALA A 5 -12.83 -4.20 -16.82
CA ALA A 5 -12.29 -3.48 -15.66
C ALA A 5 -12.88 -3.86 -14.28
N ARG A 6 -13.81 -4.82 -14.14
CA ARG A 6 -14.52 -5.08 -12.86
C ARG A 6 -14.75 -6.54 -12.48
N ARG A 7 -13.99 -7.52 -13.01
CA ARG A 7 -14.10 -8.90 -12.51
C ARG A 7 -12.97 -9.19 -11.51
N ARG A 8 -13.32 -9.32 -10.24
CA ARG A 8 -12.49 -9.96 -9.21
C ARG A 8 -12.11 -11.35 -9.73
N ALA A 9 -10.83 -11.72 -9.63
CA ALA A 9 -10.42 -13.08 -9.95
C ALA A 9 -11.19 -14.05 -9.05
N ARG A 10 -11.98 -14.94 -9.66
CA ARG A 10 -12.86 -15.87 -8.93
C ARG A 10 -12.10 -17.06 -8.36
N SER A 11 -10.90 -17.33 -8.87
CA SER A 11 -10.01 -18.39 -8.43
C SER A 11 -8.56 -17.91 -8.47
N ARG A 12 -7.69 -18.60 -7.72
CA ARG A 12 -6.24 -18.38 -7.77
C ARG A 12 -5.69 -18.54 -9.19
N HIS A 13 -6.13 -19.58 -9.88
CA HIS A 13 -5.70 -19.85 -11.26
C HIS A 13 -5.95 -18.66 -12.20
N TYR A 14 -7.15 -18.08 -12.18
CA TYR A 14 -7.46 -16.90 -13.00
C TYR A 14 -6.65 -15.66 -12.58
N TRP A 15 -6.37 -15.51 -11.29
CA TRP A 15 -5.51 -14.44 -10.79
C TRP A 15 -4.08 -14.56 -11.33
N ASP A 16 -3.54 -15.78 -11.32
CA ASP A 16 -2.21 -16.09 -11.85
C ASP A 16 -2.13 -15.86 -13.36
N GLU A 17 -3.12 -16.31 -14.14
CA GLU A 17 -3.21 -16.03 -15.57
C GLU A 17 -3.21 -14.53 -15.85
N HIS A 18 -3.99 -13.77 -15.08
CA HIS A 18 -4.02 -12.32 -15.24
C HIS A 18 -2.67 -11.68 -14.88
N LEU A 19 -2.03 -12.10 -13.79
CA LEU A 19 -0.69 -11.59 -13.42
C LEU A 19 0.36 -11.94 -14.49
N ALA A 20 0.32 -13.15 -15.05
CA ALA A 20 1.27 -13.56 -16.10
C ALA A 20 1.19 -12.64 -17.33
N LEU A 21 -0.01 -12.16 -17.70
CA LEU A 21 -0.19 -11.17 -18.77
C LEU A 21 0.36 -9.78 -18.44
N GLN A 22 0.62 -9.48 -17.17
CA GLN A 22 1.17 -8.21 -16.69
C GLN A 22 2.67 -8.31 -16.35
N ALA A 23 3.25 -9.52 -16.43
CA ALA A 23 4.59 -9.82 -15.97
C ALA A 23 5.65 -9.60 -17.07
N GLY A 24 6.84 -9.19 -16.65
CA GLY A 24 8.01 -9.10 -17.51
C GLY A 24 8.65 -10.48 -17.74
N PRO A 25 9.56 -10.60 -18.72
CA PRO A 25 10.19 -11.88 -19.08
C PRO A 25 10.96 -12.50 -17.92
N GLU A 26 11.62 -11.71 -17.09
CA GLU A 26 12.38 -12.20 -15.92
C GLU A 26 11.46 -12.84 -14.86
N LEU A 27 10.31 -12.22 -14.60
CA LEU A 27 9.31 -12.75 -13.67
C LEU A 27 8.69 -14.05 -14.22
N LEU A 28 8.40 -14.10 -15.52
CA LEU A 28 7.87 -15.30 -16.18
C LEU A 28 8.90 -16.45 -16.19
N ALA A 29 10.18 -16.16 -16.40
CA ALA A 29 11.24 -17.16 -16.37
C ALA A 29 11.37 -17.84 -14.99
N ARG A 30 11.06 -17.12 -13.91
CA ARG A 30 11.10 -17.61 -12.52
C ARG A 30 9.71 -17.87 -11.94
N TRP A 31 8.70 -18.03 -12.77
CA TRP A 31 7.29 -18.10 -12.35
C TRP A 31 7.00 -19.14 -11.26
N PRO A 32 7.55 -20.38 -11.31
CA PRO A 32 7.36 -21.36 -10.24
C PRO A 32 7.92 -20.90 -8.90
N GLU A 33 9.08 -20.24 -8.89
CA GLU A 33 9.76 -19.77 -7.67
C GLU A 33 8.99 -18.64 -6.98
N THR A 34 8.20 -17.88 -7.74
CA THR A 34 7.40 -16.77 -7.20
C THR A 34 6.09 -17.20 -6.55
N GLU A 35 5.79 -18.50 -6.49
CA GLU A 35 4.54 -19.01 -5.92
C GLU A 35 4.23 -18.43 -4.53
N PRO A 36 5.18 -18.37 -3.56
CA PRO A 36 4.90 -17.83 -2.23
C PRO A 36 4.54 -16.34 -2.26
N LEU A 37 5.23 -15.55 -3.10
CA LEU A 37 4.96 -14.11 -3.24
C LEU A 37 3.58 -13.87 -3.85
N ARG A 38 3.26 -14.65 -4.90
CA ARG A 38 1.95 -14.61 -5.55
C ARG A 38 0.84 -15.04 -4.60
N ASP A 39 1.11 -16.01 -3.71
CA ASP A 39 0.14 -16.46 -2.71
C ASP A 39 -0.15 -15.44 -1.63
N ASP A 40 0.86 -14.76 -1.10
CA ASP A 40 0.66 -13.67 -0.15
C ASP A 40 -0.24 -12.57 -0.73
N LEU A 41 0.03 -12.16 -1.97
CA LEU A 41 -0.72 -11.12 -2.66
C LEU A 41 -2.15 -11.56 -3.02
N TRP A 42 -2.32 -12.80 -3.47
CA TRP A 42 -3.63 -13.39 -3.75
C TRP A 42 -4.48 -13.48 -2.48
N ARG A 43 -3.92 -14.02 -1.38
CA ARG A 43 -4.63 -14.17 -0.11
C ARG A 43 -5.05 -12.82 0.45
N ALA A 44 -4.19 -11.80 0.31
CA ALA A 44 -4.52 -10.42 0.66
C ALA A 44 -5.61 -9.79 -0.23
N GLY A 45 -6.01 -10.44 -1.33
CA GLY A 45 -7.03 -9.93 -2.25
C GLY A 45 -6.54 -8.78 -3.13
N ILE A 46 -5.22 -8.64 -3.30
CA ILE A 46 -4.60 -7.57 -4.08
C ILE A 46 -4.65 -7.92 -5.57
N THR A 47 -4.94 -6.93 -6.40
CA THR A 47 -4.82 -7.04 -7.86
C THR A 47 -3.57 -6.32 -8.33
N LEU A 48 -2.78 -6.95 -9.20
CA LEU A 48 -1.63 -6.32 -9.84
C LEU A 48 -1.96 -5.93 -11.28
N ARG A 49 -1.52 -4.75 -11.71
CA ARG A 49 -1.65 -4.26 -13.09
C ARG A 49 -0.36 -3.60 -13.56
N ALA A 50 0.00 -3.86 -14.80
CA ALA A 50 0.97 -3.07 -15.53
C ALA A 50 0.22 -1.85 -16.12
N GLY A 51 0.72 -0.63 -15.86
CA GLY A 51 0.23 0.56 -16.54
C GLY A 51 0.85 0.66 -17.92
N ASP A 52 2.12 1.06 -17.98
CA ASP A 52 2.95 1.10 -19.19
C ASP A 52 4.25 0.30 -19.06
N VAL A 53 4.51 -0.29 -17.90
CA VAL A 53 5.68 -1.15 -17.63
C VAL A 53 5.23 -2.45 -16.97
N PRO A 54 5.84 -3.59 -17.34
CA PRO A 54 5.48 -4.89 -16.80
C PRO A 54 5.99 -5.07 -15.36
N TRP A 55 5.32 -5.93 -14.59
CA TRP A 55 5.77 -6.32 -13.25
C TRP A 55 7.07 -7.11 -13.30
N THR A 56 8.02 -6.74 -12.45
CA THR A 56 9.30 -7.43 -12.26
C THR A 56 9.26 -8.29 -10.99
N LEU A 57 10.23 -9.18 -10.85
CA LEU A 57 10.39 -9.96 -9.62
C LEU A 57 10.62 -9.06 -8.41
N ASP A 58 11.55 -8.11 -8.50
CA ASP A 58 11.86 -7.18 -7.39
C ASP A 58 10.63 -6.39 -6.94
N ALA A 59 9.82 -5.90 -7.89
CA ALA A 59 8.59 -5.18 -7.55
C ALA A 59 7.57 -6.09 -6.85
N LEU A 60 7.47 -7.35 -7.28
CA LEU A 60 6.61 -8.36 -6.68
C LEU A 60 7.06 -8.72 -5.26
N GLU A 61 8.37 -8.89 -5.05
CA GLU A 61 8.98 -9.16 -3.74
C GLU A 61 8.70 -8.03 -2.75
N VAL A 62 8.92 -6.78 -3.17
CA VAL A 62 8.66 -5.60 -2.33
C VAL A 62 7.18 -5.48 -2.00
N ALA A 63 6.28 -5.73 -2.96
CA ALA A 63 4.84 -5.68 -2.73
C ALA A 63 4.40 -6.74 -1.71
N ALA A 64 4.84 -7.99 -1.89
CA ALA A 64 4.53 -9.09 -0.97
C ALA A 64 5.12 -8.84 0.43
N GLU A 65 6.35 -8.33 0.51
CA GLU A 65 6.96 -7.96 1.80
C GLU A 65 6.18 -6.83 2.48
N GLY A 66 5.72 -5.83 1.74
CA GLY A 66 4.85 -4.77 2.27
C GLY A 66 3.58 -5.34 2.90
N VAL A 67 2.91 -6.26 2.22
CA VAL A 67 1.72 -6.95 2.74
C VAL A 67 2.05 -7.70 4.03
N ARG A 68 3.09 -8.54 4.03
CA ARG A 68 3.48 -9.34 5.20
C ARG A 68 3.78 -8.45 6.40
N ARG A 69 4.54 -7.37 6.20
CA ARG A 69 4.91 -6.43 7.27
C ARG A 69 3.71 -5.73 7.85
N VAL A 70 2.83 -5.20 7.01
CA VAL A 70 1.62 -4.50 7.47
C VAL A 70 0.69 -5.48 8.18
N ALA A 71 0.38 -6.63 7.57
CA ALA A 71 -0.49 -7.64 8.19
C ALA A 71 0.08 -8.14 9.53
N GLY A 72 1.38 -8.44 9.58
CA GLY A 72 2.06 -8.88 10.80
C GLY A 72 2.05 -7.83 11.91
N ARG A 73 2.26 -6.54 11.58
CA ARG A 73 2.25 -5.47 12.59
C ARG A 73 0.85 -5.08 13.04
N CYS A 74 -0.12 -5.09 12.12
CA CYS A 74 -1.52 -4.80 12.43
C CYS A 74 -2.22 -5.99 13.11
N GLY A 75 -1.62 -7.19 13.11
CA GLY A 75 -2.19 -8.39 13.71
C GLY A 75 -3.56 -8.77 13.12
N GLY A 76 -3.87 -8.29 11.92
CA GLY A 76 -5.15 -8.47 11.24
C GLY A 76 -5.04 -9.43 10.06
N ASP A 77 -6.20 -9.90 9.57
CA ASP A 77 -6.26 -10.70 8.36
C ASP A 77 -5.84 -9.83 7.15
N ALA A 78 -4.81 -10.26 6.42
CA ALA A 78 -4.29 -9.54 5.26
C ALA A 78 -5.38 -9.25 4.23
N ARG A 79 -6.32 -10.18 4.05
CA ARG A 79 -7.46 -9.96 3.15
C ARG A 79 -8.39 -8.88 3.68
N ALA A 80 -8.77 -8.95 4.95
CA ALA A 80 -9.62 -7.93 5.55
C ALA A 80 -8.99 -6.52 5.47
N LEU A 81 -7.66 -6.42 5.59
CA LEU A 81 -6.90 -5.19 5.40
C LEU A 81 -6.91 -4.72 3.94
N PHE A 82 -6.53 -5.59 2.99
CA PHE A 82 -6.18 -5.18 1.63
C PHE A 82 -7.20 -5.48 0.54
N ASP A 83 -8.27 -6.23 0.82
CA ASP A 83 -9.23 -6.64 -0.21
C ASP A 83 -9.76 -5.43 -0.99
N GLY A 84 -9.64 -5.51 -2.32
CA GLY A 84 -9.98 -4.42 -3.24
C GLY A 84 -8.83 -3.51 -3.67
N LEU A 85 -7.65 -3.64 -3.05
CA LEU A 85 -6.46 -2.86 -3.41
C LEU A 85 -5.92 -3.30 -4.79
N VAL A 86 -5.61 -2.31 -5.63
CA VAL A 86 -4.93 -2.49 -6.91
C VAL A 86 -3.57 -1.83 -6.86
N LEU A 87 -2.50 -2.59 -7.11
CA LEU A 87 -1.16 -2.03 -7.33
C LEU A 87 -0.92 -1.89 -8.84
N ILE A 88 -0.50 -0.71 -9.27
CA ILE A 88 -0.28 -0.38 -10.68
C ILE A 88 1.18 0.05 -10.84
N LEU A 89 1.93 -0.64 -11.67
CA LEU A 89 3.33 -0.30 -11.95
C LEU A 89 3.42 0.55 -13.22
N GLU A 90 4.04 1.72 -13.11
CA GLU A 90 4.13 2.73 -14.19
C GLU A 90 5.57 3.28 -14.32
N SER A 91 5.98 3.68 -15.53
CA SER A 91 7.26 4.37 -15.75
C SER A 91 7.28 5.75 -15.09
N ARG A 92 6.10 6.39 -15.03
CA ARG A 92 5.89 7.71 -14.43
C ARG A 92 4.58 7.71 -13.66
N THR A 93 4.67 8.03 -12.37
CA THR A 93 3.51 8.30 -11.54
C THR A 93 3.35 9.81 -11.47
N GLU A 94 2.53 10.39 -12.33
CA GLU A 94 2.20 11.82 -12.29
C GLU A 94 0.68 11.94 -12.27
N PRO A 95 0.07 12.18 -11.09
CA PRO A 95 -1.37 12.39 -11.05
C PRO A 95 -1.73 13.67 -11.81
N TRP A 96 -2.93 13.72 -12.41
CA TRP A 96 -3.39 14.89 -13.15
C TRP A 96 -3.39 16.19 -12.32
N TRP A 97 -3.49 16.07 -10.99
CA TRP A 97 -3.45 17.17 -10.04
C TRP A 97 -2.03 17.56 -9.59
N ALA A 98 -0.99 16.85 -10.01
CA ALA A 98 0.41 17.12 -9.63
C ALA A 98 0.85 18.58 -9.87
N PRO A 99 0.50 19.23 -11.00
CA PRO A 99 0.86 20.64 -11.21
C PRO A 99 0.27 21.58 -10.14
N LEU A 100 -0.99 21.37 -9.77
CA LEU A 100 -1.66 22.15 -8.73
C LEU A 100 -1.03 21.92 -7.36
N TRP A 101 -0.73 20.66 -7.02
CA TRP A 101 -0.06 20.33 -5.78
C TRP A 101 1.32 21.00 -5.66
N ARG A 102 2.12 20.98 -6.74
CA ARG A 102 3.43 21.63 -6.76
C ARG A 102 3.32 23.14 -6.54
N LEU A 103 2.35 23.77 -7.21
CA LEU A 103 2.07 25.20 -7.07
C LEU A 103 1.72 25.54 -5.61
N TRP A 104 0.78 24.81 -5.00
CA TRP A 104 0.34 25.05 -3.63
C TRP A 104 1.44 24.79 -2.59
N ASN A 105 2.31 23.81 -2.82
CA ASN A 105 3.41 23.46 -1.91
C ASN A 105 4.74 24.12 -2.25
N ARG A 106 4.77 25.05 -3.22
CA ARG A 106 6.00 25.72 -3.71
C ARG A 106 7.12 24.74 -4.05
N LYS A 107 6.78 23.62 -4.68
CA LYS A 107 7.74 22.58 -5.10
C LYS A 107 8.17 22.80 -6.56
N PRO A 108 9.43 22.53 -6.93
CA PRO A 108 9.87 22.68 -8.31
C PRO A 108 9.21 21.63 -9.23
N ALA A 109 9.05 21.98 -10.51
CA ALA A 109 8.48 21.10 -11.54
C ALA A 109 9.27 19.79 -11.74
N SER A 110 10.54 19.78 -11.35
CA SER A 110 11.41 18.60 -11.37
C SER A 110 11.07 17.56 -10.30
N VAL A 111 10.31 17.92 -9.24
CA VAL A 111 9.88 16.96 -8.21
C VAL A 111 8.91 15.97 -8.84
N ARG A 112 9.33 14.71 -8.90
CA ARG A 112 8.52 13.60 -9.40
C ARG A 112 7.93 12.83 -8.23
N PHE A 113 6.66 12.47 -8.33
CA PHE A 113 6.06 11.53 -7.38
C PHE A 113 6.71 10.16 -7.57
N GLY A 114 7.04 9.51 -6.45
CA GLY A 114 7.56 8.15 -6.43
C GLY A 114 6.46 7.10 -6.43
N ALA A 115 5.32 7.45 -5.85
CA ALA A 115 4.07 6.73 -5.89
C ALA A 115 2.93 7.68 -5.52
N TYR A 116 1.68 7.22 -5.67
CA TYR A 116 0.52 7.85 -5.04
C TYR A 116 -0.65 6.87 -4.93
N GLN A 117 -1.48 7.07 -3.91
CA GLN A 117 -2.74 6.37 -3.73
C GLN A 117 -3.93 7.20 -4.24
N ASN A 118 -4.90 6.55 -4.91
CA ASN A 118 -6.17 7.14 -5.32
C ASN A 118 -7.26 6.08 -5.48
N ARG A 119 -8.32 6.11 -4.66
CA ARG A 119 -9.53 5.28 -4.82
C ARG A 119 -9.24 3.79 -4.92
N GLY A 120 -8.56 3.25 -3.92
CA GLY A 120 -8.17 1.83 -3.86
C GLY A 120 -7.07 1.42 -4.83
N LYS A 121 -6.41 2.38 -5.49
CA LYS A 121 -5.29 2.11 -6.40
C LYS A 121 -4.03 2.77 -5.88
N ILE A 122 -2.93 2.04 -5.87
CA ILE A 122 -1.60 2.58 -5.61
C ILE A 122 -0.82 2.52 -6.92
N HIS A 123 -0.44 3.69 -7.42
CA HIS A 123 0.42 3.85 -8.58
C HIS A 123 1.87 3.91 -8.10
N LEU A 124 2.70 2.99 -8.57
CA LEU A 124 4.10 2.84 -8.19
C LEU A 124 4.99 3.17 -9.37
N ARG A 125 5.99 4.05 -9.17
CA ARG A 125 6.99 4.32 -10.20
C ARG A 125 8.00 3.20 -10.22
N ALA A 126 8.19 2.53 -11.36
CA ALA A 126 9.06 1.35 -11.48
C ALA A 126 10.49 1.60 -10.96
N GLY A 127 11.08 2.76 -11.25
CA GLY A 127 12.41 3.15 -10.73
C GLY A 127 12.44 3.61 -9.27
N ASN A 128 11.37 3.41 -8.49
CA ASN A 128 11.26 3.84 -7.09
C ASN A 128 10.46 2.86 -6.22
N VAL A 129 10.26 1.62 -6.68
CA VAL A 129 9.58 0.60 -5.87
C VAL A 129 10.51 0.18 -4.73
N ASN A 130 10.19 0.62 -3.52
CA ASN A 130 10.88 0.19 -2.30
C ASN A 130 9.88 0.04 -1.17
N LEU A 131 10.27 -0.73 -0.15
CA LEU A 131 9.39 -1.13 0.93
C LEU A 131 8.77 0.07 1.67
N ALA A 132 9.55 1.14 1.91
CA ALA A 132 9.04 2.31 2.61
C ALA A 132 7.94 3.02 1.84
N VAL A 133 8.13 3.19 0.52
CA VAL A 133 7.11 3.78 -0.36
C VAL A 133 5.86 2.91 -0.41
N VAL A 134 6.00 1.60 -0.62
CA VAL A 134 4.84 0.70 -0.71
C VAL A 134 4.03 0.70 0.59
N VAL A 135 4.70 0.60 1.75
CA VAL A 135 4.01 0.60 3.04
C VAL A 135 3.37 1.96 3.34
N HIS A 136 4.01 3.07 2.97
CA HIS A 136 3.42 4.41 3.09
C HIS A 136 2.10 4.50 2.29
N GLU A 137 2.11 4.09 1.01
CA GLU A 137 0.91 4.12 0.17
C GLU A 137 -0.19 3.15 0.65
N MET A 138 0.20 2.01 1.21
CA MET A 138 -0.74 1.11 1.91
C MET A 138 -1.38 1.81 3.12
N GLY A 139 -0.65 2.71 3.80
CA GLY A 139 -1.21 3.56 4.85
C GLY A 139 -2.30 4.49 4.35
N HIS A 140 -2.09 5.17 3.22
CA HIS A 140 -3.14 5.96 2.57
C HIS A 140 -4.36 5.11 2.23
N TYR A 141 -4.15 3.89 1.70
CA TYR A 141 -5.25 2.97 1.41
C TYR A 141 -6.04 2.56 2.66
N LEU A 142 -5.35 2.21 3.75
CA LEU A 142 -6.00 1.84 5.01
C LEU A 142 -6.75 3.02 5.64
N ASP A 143 -6.26 4.24 5.51
CA ASP A 143 -7.01 5.42 5.95
C ASP A 143 -8.23 5.71 5.07
N GLU A 144 -8.12 5.56 3.75
CA GLU A 144 -9.28 5.68 2.87
C GLU A 144 -10.36 4.67 3.28
N LYS A 145 -9.95 3.43 3.59
CA LYS A 145 -10.85 2.32 3.95
C LYS A 145 -11.43 2.43 5.37
N HIS A 146 -10.68 2.94 6.34
CA HIS A 146 -11.03 2.91 7.77
C HIS A 146 -11.16 4.29 8.44
N HIS A 147 -10.93 5.37 7.70
CA HIS A 147 -11.09 6.77 8.15
C HIS A 147 -10.28 7.12 9.42
N LEU A 148 -9.03 6.63 9.48
CA LEU A 148 -8.11 6.72 10.61
C LEU A 148 -7.65 8.16 10.90
N SER A 149 -7.27 8.90 9.85
CA SER A 149 -6.56 10.20 9.93
C SER A 149 -7.33 11.28 10.69
N ARG A 150 -8.66 11.21 10.74
CA ARG A 150 -9.48 12.14 11.54
C ARG A 150 -9.32 11.88 13.04
N ALA A 151 -9.36 10.62 13.48
CA ALA A 151 -9.16 10.25 14.88
C ALA A 151 -7.70 10.46 15.29
N TYR A 152 -6.77 10.05 14.44
CA TYR A 152 -5.34 10.32 14.57
C TYR A 152 -5.06 11.80 14.86
N ARG A 153 -5.55 12.70 13.99
CA ARG A 153 -5.36 14.16 14.17
C ARG A 153 -5.93 14.68 15.50
N ARG A 154 -7.08 14.17 15.93
CA ARG A 154 -7.67 14.57 17.23
C ARG A 154 -6.75 14.18 18.38
N ARG A 155 -6.20 12.96 18.35
CA ARG A 155 -5.28 12.47 19.39
C ARG A 155 -3.98 13.26 19.45
N LEU A 156 -3.38 13.58 18.30
CA LEU A 156 -2.20 14.43 18.25
C LEU A 156 -2.45 15.84 18.82
N ARG A 157 -3.57 16.47 18.42
CA ARG A 157 -3.94 17.79 18.95
C ARG A 157 -4.16 17.78 20.45
N ALA A 158 -4.80 16.75 20.99
CA ALA A 158 -5.02 16.61 22.43
C ALA A 158 -3.69 16.47 23.20
N ALA A 159 -2.66 15.91 22.57
CA ALA A 159 -1.32 15.81 23.13
C ALA A 159 -0.42 17.03 22.82
N GLY A 160 -0.98 18.11 22.25
CA GLY A 160 -0.20 19.32 21.89
C GLY A 160 0.73 19.15 20.68
N LEU A 161 0.61 18.05 19.93
CA LEU A 161 1.49 17.75 18.79
C LEU A 161 0.96 18.37 17.49
N ARG A 162 1.90 18.83 16.66
CA ARG A 162 1.63 19.32 15.30
C ARG A 162 1.69 18.17 14.29
N LEU A 163 0.95 18.36 13.20
CA LEU A 163 1.08 17.52 12.01
C LEU A 163 2.37 17.91 11.28
N GLN A 164 3.11 16.93 10.76
CA GLN A 164 4.33 17.18 9.99
C GLN A 164 4.02 17.77 8.59
N THR A 165 2.89 17.39 8.01
CA THR A 165 2.41 17.89 6.71
C THR A 165 0.89 18.10 6.78
N ASN A 166 0.11 17.23 6.14
CA ASN A 166 -1.33 17.13 6.33
C ASN A 166 -1.66 15.84 7.10
N ARG A 167 -2.93 15.68 7.51
CA ARG A 167 -3.33 14.54 8.35
C ARG A 167 -3.20 13.18 7.67
N PHE A 168 -3.30 13.13 6.35
CA PHE A 168 -3.27 11.91 5.55
C PHE A 168 -1.83 11.44 5.44
N GLU A 169 -0.95 12.33 4.98
CA GLU A 169 0.49 12.11 4.85
C GLU A 169 1.17 11.77 6.19
N ASP A 170 0.88 12.52 7.27
CA ASP A 170 1.46 12.24 8.59
C ASP A 170 0.98 10.89 9.14
N MET A 171 -0.29 10.52 8.89
CA MET A 171 -0.81 9.21 9.30
C MET A 171 -0.14 8.07 8.51
N ALA A 172 0.05 8.24 7.20
CA ALA A 172 0.64 7.23 6.31
C ALA A 172 2.12 7.02 6.65
N GLU A 173 2.83 8.12 6.91
CA GLU A 173 4.22 8.10 7.35
C GLU A 173 4.36 7.50 8.76
N ALA A 174 3.44 7.82 9.68
CA ALA A 174 3.44 7.21 11.01
C ALA A 174 3.20 5.70 10.93
N LEU A 175 2.27 5.23 10.09
CA LEU A 175 2.05 3.81 9.86
C LEU A 175 3.30 3.15 9.26
N ALA A 176 3.92 3.75 8.25
CA ALA A 176 5.13 3.22 7.64
C ALA A 176 6.26 3.08 8.66
N ASN A 177 6.50 4.10 9.48
CA ASN A 177 7.52 4.03 10.53
C ASN A 177 7.20 2.95 11.58
N TYR A 178 5.93 2.83 11.99
CA TYR A 178 5.49 1.80 12.93
C TYR A 178 5.66 0.37 12.40
N VAL A 179 5.29 0.12 11.14
CA VAL A 179 5.41 -1.18 10.46
C VAL A 179 6.88 -1.55 10.23
N LEU A 180 7.72 -0.57 9.91
CA LEU A 180 9.14 -0.78 9.63
C LEU A 180 10.03 -0.73 10.87
N GLY A 181 9.45 -0.58 12.07
CA GLY A 181 10.21 -0.51 13.33
C GLY A 181 11.12 0.72 13.43
N ARG A 182 10.80 1.80 12.71
CA ARG A 182 11.54 3.06 12.76
C ARG A 182 11.08 3.90 13.95
N PRO A 183 11.93 4.83 14.44
CA PRO A 183 11.57 5.71 15.54
C PRO A 183 10.26 6.46 15.26
N LEU A 184 9.36 6.42 16.24
CA LEU A 184 8.06 7.07 16.19
C LEU A 184 7.76 7.71 17.54
N ASP A 185 7.17 8.90 17.51
CA ASP A 185 6.70 9.57 18.73
C ASP A 185 5.71 8.66 19.52
N PRO A 186 5.79 8.60 20.87
CA PRO A 186 4.94 7.71 21.66
C PRO A 186 3.43 7.91 21.46
N VAL A 187 2.97 9.12 21.16
CA VAL A 187 1.54 9.38 20.93
C VAL A 187 1.08 8.79 19.60
N ARG A 188 1.91 8.91 18.56
CA ARG A 188 1.69 8.28 17.24
C ARG A 188 1.72 6.76 17.36
N GLN A 189 2.70 6.21 18.08
CA GLN A 189 2.80 4.78 18.31
C GLN A 189 1.58 4.24 19.08
N ALA A 190 1.21 4.86 20.20
CA ALA A 190 0.07 4.45 21.00
C ALA A 190 -1.27 4.56 20.25
N TYR A 191 -1.38 5.49 19.29
CA TYR A 191 -2.55 5.53 18.41
C TYR A 191 -2.65 4.26 17.56
N LEU A 192 -1.56 3.87 16.90
CA LEU A 192 -1.52 2.72 15.99
C LEU A 192 -1.67 1.39 16.72
N GLU A 193 -1.05 1.25 17.89
CA GLU A 193 -1.20 0.08 18.78
C GLU A 193 -2.62 -0.05 19.34
N GLY A 194 -3.33 1.06 19.51
CA GLY A 194 -4.71 1.07 19.97
C GLY A 194 -5.74 0.75 18.88
N LEU A 195 -5.33 0.62 17.62
CA LEU A 195 -6.24 0.26 16.53
C LEU A 195 -6.62 -1.21 16.61
N ARG A 196 -7.93 -1.49 16.50
CA ARG A 196 -8.46 -2.84 16.33
C ARG A 196 -8.66 -3.09 14.84
N TRP A 197 -7.77 -3.88 14.25
CA TRP A 197 -7.80 -4.16 12.83
C TRP A 197 -8.82 -5.27 12.50
N PRO A 198 -9.46 -5.23 11.33
CA PRO A 198 -10.32 -6.32 10.90
C PRO A 198 -9.60 -7.68 10.94
N GLY A 199 -10.22 -8.67 11.59
CA GLY A 199 -9.63 -9.99 11.76
C GLY A 199 -8.56 -10.08 12.86
N SER A 200 -8.25 -9.00 13.58
CA SER A 200 -7.39 -9.09 14.76
C SER A 200 -8.14 -9.81 15.89
N ARG A 201 -7.55 -10.89 16.42
CA ARG A 201 -8.09 -11.53 17.63
C ARG A 201 -8.05 -10.56 18.80
N PRO A 202 -8.99 -10.64 19.75
CA PRO A 202 -8.85 -9.93 21.01
C PRO A 202 -7.56 -10.36 21.71
N PRO A 203 -6.87 -9.46 22.43
CA PRO A 203 -5.77 -9.85 23.29
C PRO A 203 -6.27 -10.89 24.31
N GLY A 204 -5.71 -12.10 24.29
CA GLY A 204 -6.00 -13.15 25.28
C GLY A 204 -6.56 -14.48 24.74
N GLU A 205 -6.86 -14.61 23.45
CA GLU A 205 -7.21 -15.91 22.86
C GLU A 205 -5.95 -16.66 22.42
N ALA A 206 -5.53 -17.65 23.23
CA ALA A 206 -4.41 -18.56 22.93
C ALA A 206 -4.74 -19.46 21.71
N VAL A 207 -3.67 -19.98 21.09
CA VAL A 207 -3.67 -20.84 19.89
C VAL A 207 -4.35 -22.17 20.16
#